data_AF-A0A7N0T716-F1
#
_entry.id   AF-A0A7N0T716-F1
#
_cell.length_a   1.000
_cell.length_b   1.000
_cell.length_c   1.000
_cell.angle_alpha   90.00
_cell.angle_beta   90.00
_cell.angle_gamma   90.00
#
_symmetry.space_group_name_H-M   'P 1'
#
loop_
_entity.id
_entity.type
_entity.pdbx_description
1 polymer ?
#
loop_
_entity_poly.entity_id
_entity_poly.type
_entity_poly.pdbx_seq_one_letter_code
_entity_poly.pdbx_strand_id
1 'polypeptide(L)'
;MWNVCAGVKCVVVVVSGRPVQIEPYVASSDAIVAAWLPGTEGKGVADVLFGDYGFTGKLSRTWFKTVDQLPMNVGDKHYDPLWPFGFGLTTEPAKA
;
A
#
# COMPACT_ATOMS: atom_id res chain seq x y z
N MET A 1 10.67 -9.77 -8.76
CA MET A 1 9.46 -8.98 -9.02
C MET A 1 9.75 -7.79 -9.96
N TRP A 2 10.70 -7.92 -10.89
CA TRP A 2 11.06 -6.85 -11.84
C TRP A 2 10.64 -7.18 -13.28
N ASN A 3 10.14 -8.40 -13.52
CA ASN A 3 9.81 -8.88 -14.85
C ASN A 3 8.46 -8.38 -15.37
N VAL A 4 7.46 -8.19 -14.50
CA VAL A 4 6.13 -7.70 -14.92
C VAL A 4 6.15 -6.19 -15.12
N CYS A 5 6.46 -5.44 -14.06
CA CYS A 5 6.32 -3.98 -14.05
C CYS A 5 7.36 -3.26 -14.94
N ALA A 6 8.45 -3.94 -15.35
CA ALA A 6 9.36 -3.42 -16.36
C ALA A 6 8.84 -3.56 -17.81
N GLY A 7 7.92 -4.51 -18.05
CA GLY A 7 7.37 -4.78 -19.39
C GLY A 7 6.00 -4.13 -19.65
N VAL A 8 5.28 -3.74 -18.60
CA VAL A 8 3.93 -3.17 -18.69
C VAL A 8 3.62 -2.35 -17.44
N LYS A 9 2.72 -1.36 -17.57
CA LYS A 9 2.16 -0.67 -16.41
C LYS A 9 1.53 -1.66 -15.44
N CYS A 10 1.88 -1.55 -14.17
CA CYS A 10 1.67 -2.57 -13.18
C CYS A 10 1.17 -1.96 -11.86
N VAL A 11 0.12 -2.57 -11.32
CA VAL A 11 -0.37 -2.31 -9.95
C VAL A 11 0.02 -3.48 -9.07
N VAL A 12 0.78 -3.23 -8.01
CA VAL A 12 1.19 -4.25 -7.04
C VAL A 12 0.21 -4.29 -5.88
N VAL A 13 -0.47 -5.43 -5.70
CA VAL A 13 -1.32 -5.69 -4.55
C VAL A 13 -0.51 -6.43 -3.48
N VAL A 14 -0.21 -5.75 -2.38
CA VAL A 14 0.54 -6.30 -1.24
C VAL A 14 -0.44 -6.93 -0.25
N VAL A 15 -0.37 -8.27 -0.14
CA VAL A 15 -1.14 -9.05 0.83
C VAL A 15 -0.23 -9.37 2.01
N SER A 16 -0.49 -8.79 3.17
CA SER A 16 0.36 -8.90 4.36
C SER A 16 -0.39 -8.55 5.64
N GLY A 17 -0.11 -9.25 6.74
CA GLY A 17 -0.72 -8.94 8.04
C GLY A 17 -0.15 -7.69 8.75
N ARG A 18 0.89 -7.05 8.20
CA ARG A 18 1.62 -5.92 8.79
C ARG A 18 2.44 -5.20 7.73
N PRO A 19 2.92 -3.97 7.97
CA PRO A 19 3.93 -3.34 7.12
C PRO A 19 5.14 -4.25 6.96
N VAL A 20 5.63 -4.38 5.73
CA VAL A 20 6.83 -5.17 5.37
C VAL A 20 7.82 -4.26 4.66
N GLN A 21 9.09 -4.67 4.55
CA GLN A 21 10.09 -3.88 3.83
C GLN A 21 9.77 -3.87 2.33
N ILE A 22 9.23 -2.77 1.82
CA ILE A 22 8.83 -2.65 0.40
C ILE A 22 9.57 -1.57 -0.37
N GLU A 23 10.34 -0.71 0.32
CA GLU A 23 11.07 0.42 -0.27
C GLU A 23 11.79 0.08 -1.60
N PRO A 24 12.50 -1.06 -1.73
CA PRO A 24 13.17 -1.43 -2.99
C PRO A 24 12.24 -1.68 -4.19
N TYR A 25 10.95 -1.93 -3.95
CA TYR A 25 9.94 -2.22 -4.98
C TYR A 25 9.08 -1.01 -5.32
N VAL A 26 9.19 0.09 -4.56
CA VAL A 26 8.38 1.29 -4.77
C VAL A 26 8.69 1.92 -6.12
N ALA A 27 9.97 2.08 -6.45
CA ALA A 27 10.40 2.70 -7.70
C ALA A 27 10.04 1.87 -8.95
N SER A 28 9.82 0.55 -8.80
CA SER A 28 9.49 -0.34 -9.91
C SER A 28 7.99 -0.52 -10.15
N SER A 29 7.12 0.09 -9.34
CA SER A 29 5.67 -0.12 -9.40
C SER A 29 4.98 1.19 -9.82
N ASP A 30 4.04 1.14 -10.76
CA ASP A 30 3.25 2.34 -11.12
C ASP A 30 2.23 2.71 -10.03
N ALA A 31 1.71 1.71 -9.33
CA ALA A 31 0.88 1.87 -8.14
C ALA A 31 1.04 0.70 -7.18
N ILE A 32 0.83 0.95 -5.89
CA ILE A 32 0.90 -0.05 -4.82
C ILE A 32 -0.36 0.05 -3.96
N VAL A 33 -0.99 -1.09 -3.70
CA VAL A 33 -2.15 -1.22 -2.81
C VAL A 33 -1.81 -2.19 -1.68
N ALA A 34 -1.86 -1.71 -0.44
CA ALA A 34 -1.79 -2.57 0.73
C ALA A 34 -3.19 -3.15 1.02
N ALA A 35 -3.42 -4.40 0.61
CA ALA A 35 -4.70 -5.09 0.76
C ALA A 35 -4.86 -5.80 2.12
N TRP A 36 -3.80 -5.80 2.95
CA TRP A 36 -3.76 -6.49 4.23
C TRP A 36 -4.04 -8.00 4.09
N LEU A 37 -4.93 -8.55 4.91
CA LEU A 37 -5.46 -9.92 4.77
C LEU A 37 -6.97 -9.81 4.47
N PRO A 38 -7.37 -9.68 3.19
CA PRO A 38 -8.71 -9.24 2.80
C PRO A 38 -9.82 -10.30 2.99
N GLY A 39 -9.49 -11.50 3.46
CA GLY A 39 -10.45 -12.58 3.64
C GLY A 39 -10.85 -13.27 2.32
N THR A 40 -12.01 -13.90 2.31
CA THR A 40 -12.52 -14.70 1.17
C THR A 40 -13.04 -13.84 0.02
N GLU A 41 -13.48 -12.62 0.30
CA GLU A 41 -14.15 -11.74 -0.65
C GLU A 41 -13.16 -10.94 -1.49
N GLY A 42 -12.34 -11.65 -2.28
CA GLY A 42 -11.32 -11.04 -3.15
C GLY A 42 -11.89 -10.05 -4.18
N LYS A 43 -13.20 -10.12 -4.47
CA LYS A 43 -13.90 -9.14 -5.30
C LYS A 43 -13.78 -7.71 -4.73
N GLY A 44 -13.72 -7.54 -3.42
CA GLY A 44 -13.56 -6.21 -2.82
C GLY A 44 -12.26 -5.51 -3.24
N VAL A 45 -11.20 -6.26 -3.56
CA VAL A 45 -9.96 -5.71 -4.14
C VAL A 45 -10.20 -5.24 -5.58
N ALA A 46 -10.94 -6.02 -6.37
CA ALA A 46 -11.26 -5.67 -7.75
C ALA A 46 -12.17 -4.44 -7.82
N ASP A 47 -13.18 -4.34 -6.95
CA ASP A 47 -14.15 -3.24 -6.92
C ASP A 47 -13.47 -1.86 -6.85
N VAL A 48 -12.40 -1.71 -6.07
CA VAL A 48 -11.64 -0.44 -6.00
C VAL A 48 -10.59 -0.28 -7.10
N LEU A 49 -9.98 -1.38 -7.57
CA LEU A 49 -9.00 -1.32 -8.66
C LEU A 49 -9.62 -0.95 -10.00
N PHE A 50 -10.86 -1.38 -10.25
CA PHE A 50 -11.61 -1.09 -11.46
C PHE A 50 -12.54 0.13 -11.33
N GLY A 51 -12.51 0.81 -10.18
CA GLY A 51 -13.20 2.08 -9.97
C GLY A 51 -14.72 1.96 -9.80
N ASP A 52 -15.23 0.79 -9.41
CA ASP A 52 -16.61 0.68 -8.94
C ASP A 52 -16.78 1.44 -7.60
N TYR A 53 -15.71 1.53 -6.81
CA TYR A 53 -15.59 2.42 -5.66
C TYR A 53 -14.23 3.14 -5.64
N GLY A 54 -14.17 4.26 -4.92
CA GLY A 54 -12.94 5.00 -4.66
C GLY A 54 -12.09 4.40 -3.54
N PHE A 55 -10.76 4.54 -3.61
CA PHE A 55 -9.89 4.27 -2.47
C PHE A 55 -10.10 5.30 -1.36
N THR A 56 -10.33 4.83 -0.13
CA THR A 56 -10.52 5.69 1.05
C THR A 56 -9.67 5.28 2.25
N GLY A 57 -9.07 4.10 2.21
CA GLY A 57 -8.30 3.52 3.32
C GLY A 57 -7.11 4.39 3.72
N LYS A 58 -6.86 4.46 5.04
CA LYS A 58 -5.71 5.13 5.64
C LYS A 58 -4.93 4.16 6.50
N LEU A 59 -3.60 4.27 6.50
CA LEU A 59 -2.71 3.39 7.25
C LEU A 59 -2.97 3.49 8.76
N SER A 60 -3.35 2.37 9.38
CA SER A 60 -3.47 2.23 10.85
C SER A 60 -2.14 1.93 11.55
N ARG A 61 -1.07 1.76 10.77
CA ARG A 61 0.31 1.55 11.23
C ARG A 61 1.28 2.32 10.37
N THR A 62 2.35 2.81 10.99
CA THR A 62 3.50 3.38 10.30
C THR A 62 4.13 2.35 9.35
N TRP A 63 4.41 2.75 8.11
CA TRP A 63 5.23 1.94 7.19
C TRP A 63 6.69 2.39 7.27
N PHE A 64 7.58 1.49 7.69
CA PHE A 64 9.01 1.78 7.83
C PHE A 64 9.75 1.71 6.49
N LYS A 65 10.87 2.41 6.36
CA LYS A 65 11.78 2.33 5.20
C LYS A 65 12.64 1.07 5.30
N THR A 66 13.28 0.88 6.44
CA THR A 66 14.12 -0.30 6.74
C THR A 66 13.74 -0.89 8.08
N VAL A 67 14.01 -2.19 8.27
CA VAL A 67 13.71 -2.88 9.53
C VAL A 67 14.53 -2.34 10.71
N ASP A 68 15.68 -1.71 10.45
CA ASP A 68 16.56 -1.15 11.48
C ASP A 68 15.96 0.07 12.19
N GLN A 69 14.92 0.69 11.60
CA GLN A 69 14.18 1.79 12.25
C GLN A 69 13.24 1.29 13.37
N LEU A 70 13.02 -0.02 13.49
CA LEU A 70 12.06 -0.56 14.44
C LEU A 70 12.65 -0.64 15.87
N PRO A 71 11.86 -0.33 16.92
CA PRO A 71 10.47 0.11 16.88
C PRO A 71 10.32 1.60 16.50
N MET A 72 9.35 1.91 15.65
CA MET A 72 9.01 3.29 15.25
C MET A 72 7.49 3.47 15.13
N ASN A 73 6.95 4.41 15.90
CA ASN A 73 5.53 4.70 16.00
C ASN A 73 5.27 6.21 15.90
N VAL A 74 4.04 6.56 15.52
CA VAL A 74 3.60 7.95 15.46
C VAL A 74 3.80 8.63 16.82
N GLY A 75 4.45 9.78 16.84
CA GLY A 75 4.79 10.53 18.06
C GLY A 75 6.22 10.31 18.58
N ASP A 76 6.95 9.32 18.05
CA ASP A 76 8.36 9.12 18.44
C ASP A 76 9.25 10.28 17.96
N LYS A 77 10.29 10.61 18.74
CA LYS A 77 11.21 11.73 18.42
C LYS A 77 11.95 11.54 17.08
N HIS A 78 12.21 10.30 16.69
CA HIS A 78 12.93 9.94 15.46
C HIS A 78 11.98 9.35 14.41
N TYR A 79 10.76 9.85 14.32
CA TYR A 79 9.74 9.37 13.40
C TYR A 79 10.05 9.72 11.94
N ASP A 80 10.66 8.78 11.21
CA ASP A 80 11.05 8.93 9.80
C ASP A 80 10.49 7.78 8.92
N PRO A 81 9.16 7.75 8.67
CA PRO A 81 8.52 6.64 7.98
C PRO A 81 8.69 6.71 6.45
N LEU A 82 8.53 5.55 5.78
CA LEU A 82 8.30 5.49 4.33
C LEU A 82 6.94 6.09 4.00
N TRP A 83 5.90 5.62 4.72
CA TRP A 83 4.58 6.23 4.73
C TRP A 83 4.11 6.39 6.18
N PRO A 84 3.71 7.62 6.58
CA PRO A 84 3.30 7.89 7.95
C PRO A 84 1.96 7.22 8.30
N PHE A 85 1.69 7.11 9.60
CA PHE A 85 0.36 6.76 10.10
C PHE A 85 -0.69 7.71 9.51
N GLY A 86 -1.84 7.17 9.11
CA GLY A 86 -2.91 7.93 8.46
C GLY A 86 -2.67 8.24 6.98
N PHE A 87 -1.53 7.85 6.39
CA PHE A 87 -1.32 7.99 4.95
C PHE A 87 -2.27 7.10 4.15
N GLY A 88 -2.69 7.57 2.98
CA GLY A 88 -3.44 6.80 2.01
C GLY A 88 -3.95 7.72 0.90
N LEU A 89 -3.62 7.41 -0.34
CA LEU A 89 -4.16 8.14 -1.49
C LEU A 89 -5.62 7.76 -1.72
N THR A 90 -6.36 8.64 -2.38
CA THR A 90 -7.78 8.43 -2.70
C THR A 90 -8.00 8.44 -4.20
N THR A 91 -9.08 7.79 -4.63
CA THR A 91 -9.60 7.89 -5.99
C THR A 91 -11.09 8.13 -5.93
N GLU A 92 -11.66 8.74 -6.96
CA GLU A 92 -13.11 8.82 -7.14
C GLU A 92 -13.61 7.58 -7.89
N PRO A 93 -14.86 7.14 -7.67
CA PRO A 93 -15.49 6.11 -8.50
C PRO A 93 -15.49 6.53 -9.97
N ALA A 94 -15.18 5.59 -10.87
CA ALA A 94 -15.21 5.80 -12.31
C ALA A 94 -16.60 5.55 -12.91
N LYS A 95 -17.43 4.77 -12.23
CA LYS A 95 -18.84 4.56 -12.57
C LYS A 95 -19.71 5.26 -11.53
N ALA A 96 -20.47 6.26 -11.97
CA ALA A 96 -21.54 6.88 -11.17
C ALA A 96 -22.84 6.08 -11.32
#